data_AF-A0A0G2GZ43-F1
#
_entry.id   AF-A0A0G2GZ43-F1
#
_cell.length_a   1.000
_cell.length_b   1.000
_cell.length_c   1.000
_cell.angle_alpha   90.00
_cell.angle_beta   90.00
_cell.angle_gamma   90.00
#
_symmetry.space_group_name_H-M   'P 1'
#
loop_
_entity.id
_entity.type
_entity.pdbx_description
1 polymer ?
#
loop_
_entity_poly.entity_id
_entity_poly.type
_entity_poly.pdbx_seq_one_letter_code
_entity_poly.pdbx_strand_id
1 'polypeptide(L)'
;MDPETKPAAAVPRPPTSTTDQPDPSFYNWRTFFSILSGQATPDERRQYFLNRDTLREDRDIARVEAHRDWAFQYSPVVRFMRDEVQKLGGDVGPHNVRCRRCTTAQGGGFDIDYGVLLCANHMRNRGHVEDTIAHEMVHAYDYLRFKVDRWNLRHQACTEVCGSDVSELGWFECFEKMACYCWMDDG
;
A
#
# COMPACT_ATOMS: atom_id res chain seq x y z
N MET A 1 -45.29 -12.84 -39.16
CA MET A 1 -44.74 -12.26 -37.92
C MET A 1 -43.37 -12.86 -37.75
N ASP A 2 -42.34 -12.15 -38.21
CA ASP A 2 -41.02 -12.03 -37.55
C ASP A 2 -40.19 -11.02 -38.37
N PRO A 3 -39.63 -9.97 -37.73
CA PRO A 3 -39.06 -8.84 -38.43
C PRO A 3 -37.56 -9.02 -38.73
N GLU A 4 -37.19 -8.48 -39.88
CA GLU A 4 -35.84 -8.37 -40.42
C GLU A 4 -34.89 -7.67 -39.43
N THR A 5 -33.84 -8.38 -38.99
CA THR A 5 -32.86 -7.83 -38.04
C THR A 5 -31.78 -7.06 -38.81
N LYS A 6 -31.84 -5.74 -38.69
CA LYS A 6 -30.87 -4.79 -39.25
C LYS A 6 -29.51 -4.93 -38.54
N PRO A 7 -28.37 -5.04 -39.26
CA PRO A 7 -27.07 -5.12 -38.60
C PRO A 7 -26.72 -3.77 -37.94
N ALA A 8 -26.41 -3.81 -36.65
CA ALA A 8 -25.93 -2.66 -35.89
C ALA A 8 -24.56 -2.23 -36.42
N ALA A 9 -24.43 -0.94 -36.75
CA ALA A 9 -23.16 -0.35 -37.16
C ALA A 9 -22.14 -0.48 -36.01
N ALA A 10 -20.97 -1.03 -36.32
CA ALA A 10 -19.86 -1.12 -35.38
C ALA A 10 -19.39 0.29 -35.00
N VAL A 11 -19.50 0.63 -33.71
CA VAL A 11 -18.89 1.83 -33.13
C VAL A 11 -17.37 1.68 -33.23
N PRO A 12 -16.62 2.65 -33.79
CA PRO A 12 -15.16 2.56 -33.82
C PRO A 12 -14.62 2.58 -32.38
N ARG A 13 -13.87 1.54 -31.99
CA ARG A 13 -13.10 1.58 -30.74
C ARG A 13 -12.07 2.72 -30.84
N PRO A 14 -11.98 3.61 -29.84
CA PRO A 14 -10.92 4.62 -29.84
C PRO A 14 -9.56 3.91 -29.84
N PRO A 15 -8.57 4.48 -30.55
CA PRO A 15 -7.28 3.83 -30.73
C PRO A 15 -6.57 3.68 -29.38
N THR A 16 -6.12 2.46 -29.11
CA THR A 16 -5.17 2.12 -28.05
C THR A 16 -3.86 2.84 -28.36
N SER A 17 -3.71 4.09 -27.92
CA SER A 17 -2.44 4.81 -28.04
C SER A 17 -1.49 4.35 -26.93
N THR A 18 -0.63 3.43 -27.32
CA THR A 18 0.57 3.01 -26.60
C THR A 18 1.57 4.17 -26.51
N THR A 19 1.52 4.92 -25.41
CA THR A 19 2.67 5.63 -24.84
C THR A 19 2.43 5.71 -23.33
N ASP A 20 3.12 4.84 -22.58
CA ASP A 20 3.11 4.76 -21.11
C ASP A 20 3.97 5.90 -20.53
N GLN A 21 3.67 7.13 -20.94
CA GLN A 21 4.27 8.36 -20.44
C GLN A 21 3.12 9.30 -20.12
N PRO A 22 3.12 9.93 -18.92
CA PRO A 22 2.04 10.79 -18.51
C PRO A 22 1.97 11.98 -19.46
N ASP A 23 0.88 12.13 -20.21
CA ASP A 23 0.69 13.29 -21.06
C ASP A 23 0.48 14.52 -20.16
N PRO A 24 1.43 15.49 -20.13
CA PRO A 24 1.30 16.69 -19.30
C PRO A 24 0.06 17.51 -19.67
N SER A 25 -0.48 17.31 -20.88
CA SER A 25 -1.69 17.98 -21.37
C SER A 25 -2.93 17.64 -20.53
N PHE A 26 -2.96 16.48 -19.84
CA PHE A 26 -4.09 16.07 -19.02
C PHE A 26 -4.10 16.73 -17.63
N TYR A 27 -2.97 17.29 -17.18
CA TYR A 27 -2.84 17.99 -15.89
C TYR A 27 -3.01 19.52 -16.04
N ASN A 28 -4.09 19.94 -16.73
CA ASN A 28 -4.38 21.35 -17.00
C ASN A 28 -5.60 21.86 -16.20
N TRP A 29 -5.84 23.19 -16.27
CA TRP A 29 -6.97 23.83 -15.59
C TRP A 29 -8.33 23.27 -16.03
N ARG A 30 -8.52 22.91 -17.31
CA ARG A 30 -9.78 22.37 -17.83
C ARG A 30 -10.09 20.99 -17.24
N THR A 31 -9.12 20.09 -17.18
CA THR A 31 -9.30 18.77 -16.57
C THR A 31 -9.62 18.91 -15.08
N PHE A 32 -8.88 19.78 -14.38
CA PHE A 32 -9.13 20.08 -12.97
C PHE A 32 -10.55 20.63 -12.74
N PHE A 33 -10.99 21.59 -13.57
CA PHE A 33 -12.34 22.15 -13.48
C PHE A 33 -13.43 21.15 -13.85
N SER A 34 -13.21 20.25 -14.82
CA SER A 34 -14.14 19.16 -15.15
C SER A 34 -14.32 18.18 -13.99
N ILE A 35 -13.23 17.87 -13.27
CA ILE A 35 -13.28 17.04 -12.06
C ILE A 35 -14.02 17.77 -10.94
N LEU A 36 -13.72 19.06 -10.72
CA LEU A 36 -14.33 19.87 -9.68
C LEU A 36 -15.83 20.12 -9.93
N SER A 37 -16.23 20.37 -11.18
CA SER A 37 -17.63 20.56 -11.58
C SER A 37 -18.44 19.26 -11.61
N GLY A 38 -17.79 18.12 -11.36
CA GLY A 38 -18.41 16.79 -11.36
C GLY A 38 -18.70 16.24 -12.77
N GLN A 39 -18.28 16.94 -13.82
CA GLN A 39 -18.51 16.56 -15.22
C GLN A 39 -17.55 15.50 -15.75
N ALA A 40 -16.42 15.28 -15.06
CA ALA A 40 -15.44 14.26 -15.43
C ALA A 40 -15.98 12.83 -15.24
N THR A 41 -15.80 12.00 -16.27
CA THR A 41 -16.06 10.56 -16.27
C THR A 41 -15.15 9.82 -15.26
N PRO A 42 -15.52 8.60 -14.82
CA PRO A 42 -14.68 7.80 -13.93
C PRO A 42 -13.26 7.56 -14.48
N ASP A 43 -13.13 7.32 -15.78
CA ASP A 43 -11.84 7.09 -16.43
C ASP A 43 -10.97 8.35 -16.45
N GLU A 44 -11.54 9.52 -16.72
CA GLU A 44 -10.80 10.79 -16.67
C GLU A 44 -10.29 11.08 -15.25
N ARG A 45 -11.10 10.83 -14.22
CA ARG A 45 -10.66 10.98 -12.82
C ARG A 45 -9.51 10.03 -12.50
N ARG A 46 -9.58 8.78 -12.94
CA ARG A 46 -8.51 7.78 -12.74
C ARG A 46 -7.22 8.21 -13.44
N GLN A 47 -7.29 8.62 -14.71
CA GLN A 47 -6.13 9.07 -15.47
C GLN A 47 -5.49 10.32 -14.84
N TYR A 48 -6.30 11.24 -14.32
CA TYR A 48 -5.78 12.40 -13.60
C TYR A 48 -4.95 11.99 -12.37
N PHE A 49 -5.43 11.06 -11.54
CA PHE A 49 -4.68 10.58 -10.37
C PHE A 49 -3.42 9.80 -10.76
N LEU A 50 -3.49 8.95 -11.79
CA LEU A 50 -2.31 8.22 -12.29
C LEU A 50 -1.22 9.17 -12.81
N ASN A 51 -1.61 10.18 -13.60
CA ASN A 51 -0.68 11.18 -14.11
C ASN A 51 -0.09 12.02 -12.97
N ARG A 52 -0.91 12.41 -11.97
CA ARG A 52 -0.41 13.07 -10.76
C ARG A 52 0.68 12.26 -10.07
N ASP A 53 0.38 10.99 -9.81
CA ASP A 53 1.25 10.12 -9.03
C ASP A 53 2.56 9.85 -9.79
N THR A 54 2.49 9.71 -11.11
CA THR A 54 3.68 9.57 -11.97
C THR A 54 4.53 10.85 -11.98
N LEU A 55 3.91 12.02 -12.14
CA LEU A 55 4.62 13.30 -12.16
C LEU A 55 5.25 13.66 -10.81
N ARG A 56 4.74 13.12 -9.70
CA ARG A 56 5.22 13.41 -8.34
C ARG A 56 6.08 12.29 -7.75
N GLU A 57 6.33 11.21 -8.51
CA GLU A 57 6.97 9.99 -8.03
C GLU A 57 8.29 10.27 -7.29
N ASP A 58 9.24 10.95 -7.93
CA ASP A 58 10.55 11.24 -7.32
C ASP A 58 10.43 12.07 -6.02
N ARG A 59 9.54 13.07 -6.03
CA ARG A 59 9.29 13.93 -4.86
C ARG A 59 8.67 13.14 -3.70
N ASP A 60 7.69 12.30 -4.01
CA ASP A 60 6.98 11.51 -3.01
C ASP A 60 7.89 10.43 -2.42
N ILE A 61 8.68 9.75 -3.26
CA ILE A 61 9.70 8.78 -2.81
C ILE A 61 10.71 9.46 -1.89
N ALA A 62 11.32 10.57 -2.30
CA ALA A 62 12.31 11.27 -1.47
C ALA A 62 11.74 11.74 -0.13
N ARG A 63 10.48 12.21 -0.10
CA ARG A 63 9.78 12.58 1.14
C ARG A 63 9.63 11.38 2.07
N VAL A 64 9.18 10.25 1.54
CA VAL A 64 8.89 9.05 2.33
C VAL A 64 10.18 8.38 2.81
N GLU A 65 11.25 8.39 2.01
CA GLU A 65 12.58 7.93 2.45
C GLU A 65 13.11 8.76 3.62
N ALA A 66 12.97 10.09 3.56
CA ALA A 66 13.36 10.95 4.69
C ALA A 66 12.53 10.66 5.96
N HIS A 67 11.24 10.36 5.82
CA HIS A 67 10.39 9.96 6.95
C HIS A 67 10.72 8.57 7.48
N ARG A 68 11.02 7.60 6.60
CA ARG A 68 11.51 6.26 6.96
C ARG A 68 12.79 6.36 7.78
N ASP A 69 13.77 7.10 7.29
CA ASP A 69 15.07 7.24 7.96
C ASP A 69 14.91 7.91 9.33
N TRP A 70 14.07 8.93 9.41
CA TRP A 70 13.68 9.53 10.69
C TRP A 70 13.04 8.52 11.63
N ALA A 71 12.13 7.67 11.15
CA ALA A 71 11.45 6.68 11.99
C ALA A 71 12.44 5.66 12.56
N PHE A 72 13.35 5.11 11.74
CA PHE A 72 14.38 4.21 12.25
C PHE A 72 15.35 4.85 13.25
N GLN A 73 15.57 6.16 13.13
CA GLN A 73 16.46 6.88 14.04
C GLN A 73 15.78 7.30 15.34
N TYR A 74 14.52 7.75 15.28
CA TYR A 74 13.88 8.46 16.38
C TYR A 74 12.55 7.87 16.87
N SER A 75 11.83 7.08 16.06
CA SER A 75 10.57 6.48 16.50
C SER A 75 10.83 5.38 17.53
N PRO A 76 10.26 5.47 18.76
CA PRO A 76 10.40 4.42 19.74
C PRO A 76 9.70 3.12 19.28
N VAL A 77 8.58 3.22 18.56
CA VAL A 77 7.80 2.08 18.08
C VAL A 77 8.57 1.30 17.02
N VAL A 78 9.08 1.98 15.99
CA VAL A 78 9.84 1.33 14.91
C VAL A 78 11.13 0.71 15.43
N ARG A 79 11.81 1.38 16.37
CA ARG A 79 13.03 0.84 16.99
C ARG A 79 12.72 -0.38 17.84
N PHE A 80 11.67 -0.34 18.66
CA PHE A 80 11.24 -1.49 19.44
C PHE A 80 10.93 -2.69 18.54
N MET A 81 10.10 -2.48 17.51
CA MET A 81 9.70 -3.55 16.60
C MET A 81 10.88 -4.17 15.86
N ARG A 82 11.82 -3.33 15.39
CA ARG A 82 13.07 -3.81 14.80
C ARG A 82 13.84 -4.71 15.77
N ASP A 83 13.99 -4.29 17.02
CA ASP A 83 14.74 -5.05 18.01
C ASP A 83 14.06 -6.39 18.34
N GLU A 84 12.72 -6.45 18.39
CA GLU A 84 11.97 -7.71 18.57
C GLU A 84 12.11 -8.65 17.36
N VAL A 85 12.00 -8.12 16.14
CA VAL A 85 12.23 -8.89 14.91
C VAL A 85 13.65 -9.46 14.88
N GLN A 86 14.65 -8.68 15.32
CA GLN A 86 16.04 -9.12 15.41
C GLN A 86 16.25 -10.26 16.44
N LYS A 87 15.53 -10.24 17.57
CA LYS A 87 15.59 -11.34 18.55
C LYS A 87 15.11 -12.68 17.97
N LEU A 88 14.20 -12.64 17.00
CA LEU A 88 13.71 -13.82 16.29
C LEU A 88 14.60 -14.21 15.09
N GLY A 89 15.69 -13.49 14.85
CA GLY A 89 16.61 -13.73 13.73
C GLY A 89 16.19 -13.07 12.42
N GLY A 90 15.18 -12.21 12.43
CA GLY A 90 14.81 -11.38 11.29
C GLY A 90 15.67 -10.13 11.16
N ASP A 91 15.65 -9.52 9.99
CA ASP A 91 16.31 -8.24 9.72
C ASP A 91 15.33 -7.31 8.98
N VAL A 92 14.94 -6.21 9.61
CA VAL A 92 14.14 -5.15 8.98
C VAL A 92 14.80 -3.80 9.30
N GLY A 93 15.32 -3.14 8.28
CA GLY A 93 16.08 -1.91 8.40
C GLY A 93 15.91 -0.99 7.18
N PRO A 94 16.53 0.20 7.19
CA PRO A 94 16.43 1.14 6.07
C PRO A 94 16.87 0.54 4.72
N HIS A 95 17.75 -0.46 4.73
CA HIS A 95 18.27 -1.12 3.53
C HIS A 95 17.26 -2.04 2.82
N ASN A 96 16.29 -2.59 3.54
CA ASN A 96 15.25 -3.47 2.99
C ASN A 96 13.83 -2.90 3.09
N VAL A 97 13.69 -1.65 3.52
CA VAL A 97 12.44 -0.88 3.43
C VAL A 97 12.48 0.00 2.18
N ARG A 98 11.73 -0.39 1.15
CA ARG A 98 11.72 0.24 -0.18
C ARG A 98 10.54 1.19 -0.33
N CYS A 99 10.83 2.43 -0.72
CA CYS A 99 9.79 3.42 -1.04
C CYS A 99 9.60 3.46 -2.57
N ARG A 100 8.38 3.18 -3.05
CA ARG A 100 8.04 3.15 -4.48
C ARG A 100 6.65 3.70 -4.72
N ARG A 101 6.35 4.11 -5.96
CA ARG A 101 4.97 4.36 -6.37
C ARG A 101 4.24 3.04 -6.55
N CYS A 102 3.03 2.94 -5.99
CA CYS A 102 2.17 1.78 -6.14
C CYS A 102 0.97 2.11 -7.02
N THR A 103 0.46 1.10 -7.72
CA THR A 103 -0.78 1.18 -8.52
C THR A 103 -1.99 0.66 -7.76
N THR A 104 -1.77 -0.08 -6.67
CA THR A 104 -2.78 -0.61 -5.75
C THR A 104 -3.07 0.39 -4.65
N ALA A 105 -4.27 0.35 -4.07
CA ALA A 105 -4.71 1.30 -3.05
C ALA A 105 -4.17 1.03 -1.63
N GLN A 106 -3.07 0.29 -1.50
CA GLN A 106 -2.48 -0.09 -0.20
C GLN A 106 -1.41 0.91 0.25
N GLY A 107 -1.21 1.05 1.57
CA GLY A 107 -0.16 1.89 2.14
C GLY A 107 1.23 1.27 2.03
N GLY A 108 1.32 -0.04 2.21
CA GLY A 108 2.58 -0.77 2.17
C GLY A 108 2.35 -2.27 1.93
N GLY A 109 3.39 -3.05 2.23
CA GLY A 109 3.30 -4.50 2.32
C GLY A 109 4.60 -5.11 2.81
N PHE A 110 4.51 -6.29 3.41
CA PHE A 110 5.66 -7.08 3.87
C PHE A 110 5.84 -8.35 3.04
N ASP A 111 7.09 -8.65 2.69
CA ASP A 111 7.51 -9.92 2.11
C ASP A 111 8.83 -10.37 2.76
N ILE A 112 8.99 -11.66 2.99
CA ILE A 112 10.18 -12.24 3.64
C ILE A 112 11.44 -12.09 2.80
N ASP A 113 11.32 -12.24 1.48
CA ASP A 113 12.46 -12.23 0.58
C ASP A 113 12.87 -10.78 0.24
N TYR A 114 11.90 -9.87 0.20
CA TYR A 114 12.12 -8.48 -0.27
C TYR A 114 12.10 -7.43 0.84
N GLY A 115 11.56 -7.73 2.02
CA GLY A 115 11.38 -6.81 3.12
C GLY A 115 10.08 -6.01 3.03
N VAL A 116 10.15 -4.74 3.43
CA VAL A 116 8.97 -3.86 3.53
C VAL A 116 8.87 -2.95 2.31
N LEU A 117 7.69 -2.84 1.72
CA LEU A 117 7.34 -1.89 0.69
C LEU A 117 6.51 -0.76 1.30
N LEU A 118 6.87 0.49 1.00
CA LEU A 118 6.07 1.68 1.29
C LEU A 118 5.60 2.31 -0.02
N CYS A 119 4.29 2.47 -0.17
CA CYS A 119 3.67 3.09 -1.33
C CYS A 119 3.67 4.62 -1.18
N ALA A 120 4.69 5.26 -1.76
CA ALA A 120 5.01 6.66 -1.53
C ALA A 120 3.87 7.63 -1.89
N ASN A 121 3.09 7.30 -2.92
CA ASN A 121 1.92 8.07 -3.38
C ASN A 121 0.71 8.00 -2.44
N HIS A 122 0.72 7.08 -1.46
CA HIS A 122 -0.35 6.94 -0.46
C HIS A 122 0.04 7.48 0.92
N MET A 123 1.30 7.85 1.12
CA MET A 123 1.80 8.40 2.39
C MET A 123 1.44 9.89 2.56
N ARG A 124 0.78 10.21 3.67
CA ARG A 124 0.20 11.55 3.91
C ARG A 124 1.16 12.47 4.67
N ASN A 125 1.80 11.93 5.70
CA ASN A 125 2.70 12.64 6.59
C ASN A 125 3.65 11.64 7.26
N ARG A 126 4.56 12.14 8.11
CA ARG A 126 5.54 11.32 8.83
C ARG A 126 4.90 10.27 9.74
N GLY A 127 3.82 10.61 10.45
CA GLY A 127 3.11 9.66 11.32
C GLY A 127 2.54 8.49 10.53
N HIS A 128 1.91 8.75 9.38
CA HIS A 128 1.41 7.68 8.50
C HIS A 128 2.54 6.75 8.01
N VAL A 129 3.74 7.27 7.77
CA VAL A 129 4.91 6.45 7.42
C VAL A 129 5.37 5.61 8.59
N GLU A 130 5.43 6.18 9.79
CA GLU A 130 5.77 5.47 11.02
C GLU A 130 4.79 4.33 11.32
N ASP A 131 3.50 4.60 11.27
CA ASP A 131 2.43 3.62 11.50
C ASP A 131 2.49 2.50 10.46
N THR A 132 2.71 2.84 9.18
CA THR A 132 2.83 1.83 8.12
C THR A 132 4.05 0.95 8.34
N ILE A 133 5.23 1.52 8.65
CA ILE A 133 6.43 0.71 8.92
C ILE A 133 6.19 -0.21 10.13
N ALA A 134 5.58 0.30 11.19
CA ALA A 134 5.27 -0.48 12.38
C ALA A 134 4.30 -1.63 12.07
N HIS A 135 3.23 -1.36 11.31
CA HIS A 135 2.28 -2.36 10.83
C HIS A 135 2.97 -3.47 10.04
N GLU A 136 3.81 -3.12 9.07
CA GLU A 136 4.54 -4.12 8.28
C GLU A 136 5.59 -4.90 9.10
N MET A 137 6.16 -4.28 10.14
CA MET A 137 7.04 -5.00 11.08
C MET A 137 6.28 -5.96 11.99
N VAL A 138 5.00 -5.73 12.27
CA VAL A 138 4.14 -6.70 12.97
C VAL A 138 3.97 -7.94 12.10
N HIS A 139 3.69 -7.77 10.80
CA HIS A 139 3.65 -8.90 9.86
C HIS A 139 4.98 -9.68 9.83
N ALA A 140 6.11 -8.96 9.85
CA ALA A 140 7.43 -9.59 9.93
C ALA A 140 7.63 -10.38 11.23
N TYR A 141 7.27 -9.79 12.37
CA TYR A 141 7.35 -10.43 13.68
C TYR A 141 6.45 -11.68 13.74
N ASP A 142 5.20 -11.58 13.32
CA ASP A 142 4.24 -12.68 13.35
C ASP A 142 4.70 -13.83 12.47
N TYR A 143 5.23 -13.55 11.28
CA TYR A 143 5.79 -14.57 10.41
C TYR A 143 6.92 -15.35 11.09
N LEU A 144 7.86 -14.65 11.75
CA LEU A 144 9.01 -15.28 12.41
C LEU A 144 8.60 -16.02 13.67
N ARG A 145 7.68 -15.45 14.46
CA ARG A 145 7.28 -15.98 15.77
C ARG A 145 6.32 -17.16 15.66
N PHE A 146 5.39 -17.09 14.71
CA PHE A 146 4.31 -18.06 14.57
C PHE A 146 4.44 -18.92 13.32
N LYS A 147 5.34 -18.64 12.36
CA LYS A 147 5.48 -19.41 11.10
C LYS A 147 4.20 -19.39 10.26
N VAL A 148 3.64 -18.19 10.08
CA VAL A 148 2.43 -17.92 9.30
C VAL A 148 2.55 -18.50 7.88
N ASP A 149 1.64 -19.40 7.51
CA ASP A 149 1.52 -19.86 6.11
C ASP A 149 0.86 -18.80 5.23
N ARG A 150 1.64 -18.25 4.30
CA ARG A 150 1.21 -17.28 3.29
C ARG A 150 0.13 -17.78 2.34
N TRP A 151 -0.09 -19.10 2.23
CA TRP A 151 -1.12 -19.66 1.35
C TRP A 151 -2.43 -19.95 2.08
N ASN A 152 -2.44 -19.83 3.41
CA ASN A 152 -3.63 -20.00 4.22
C ASN A 152 -4.31 -18.64 4.44
N LEU A 153 -5.48 -18.47 3.82
CA LEU A 153 -6.26 -17.23 3.92
C LEU A 153 -6.70 -16.90 5.36
N ARG A 154 -6.85 -17.91 6.23
CA ARG A 154 -7.17 -17.66 7.65
C ARG A 154 -5.99 -17.02 8.36
N HIS A 155 -4.80 -17.52 8.11
CA HIS A 155 -3.57 -16.98 8.69
C HIS A 155 -3.35 -15.53 8.26
N GLN A 156 -3.52 -15.24 6.96
CA GLN A 156 -3.44 -13.86 6.45
C GLN A 156 -4.48 -12.93 7.06
N ALA A 157 -5.73 -13.39 7.22
CA ALA A 157 -6.78 -12.58 7.82
C ALA A 157 -6.49 -12.26 9.30
N CYS A 158 -5.94 -13.23 10.05
CA CYS A 158 -5.61 -13.03 11.45
C CYS A 158 -4.43 -12.08 11.67
N THR A 159 -3.40 -12.13 10.82
CA THR A 159 -2.28 -11.17 10.87
C THR A 159 -2.75 -9.76 10.50
N GLU A 160 -3.69 -9.63 9.56
CA GLU A 160 -4.22 -8.32 9.16
C GLU A 160 -5.05 -7.65 10.27
N VAL A 161 -5.89 -8.41 10.98
CA VAL A 161 -6.63 -7.88 12.13
C VAL A 161 -5.66 -7.34 13.19
N CYS A 162 -4.62 -8.12 13.50
CA CYS A 162 -3.56 -7.73 14.45
C CYS A 162 -2.78 -6.48 13.99
N GLY A 163 -2.44 -6.40 12.70
CA GLY A 163 -1.74 -5.25 12.13
C GLY A 163 -2.60 -3.98 12.09
N SER A 164 -3.91 -4.11 11.87
CA SER A 164 -4.80 -2.95 11.71
C SER A 164 -5.03 -2.14 13.00
N ASP A 165 -4.80 -2.72 14.17
CA ASP A 165 -5.02 -2.10 15.50
C ASP A 165 -3.83 -1.24 16.00
N VAL A 166 -2.86 -0.94 15.14
CA VAL A 166 -1.61 -0.22 15.47
C VAL A 166 -1.85 1.28 15.80
N SER A 167 -3.03 1.85 15.50
CA SER A 167 -3.17 3.30 15.35
C SER A 167 -3.53 4.15 16.58
N GLU A 168 -3.81 3.62 17.80
CA GLU A 168 -3.99 4.57 18.92
C GLU A 168 -3.79 4.04 20.35
N LEU A 169 -4.21 2.82 20.74
CA LEU A 169 -4.11 2.35 22.14
C LEU A 169 -4.05 0.82 22.32
N GLY A 170 -4.02 0.03 21.23
CA GLY A 170 -4.18 -1.43 21.26
C GLY A 170 -2.91 -2.26 20.96
N TRP A 171 -1.77 -1.61 20.68
CA TRP A 171 -0.57 -2.30 20.20
C TRP A 171 -0.01 -3.33 21.18
N PHE A 172 0.06 -3.04 22.48
CA PHE A 172 0.50 -4.00 23.50
C PHE A 172 -0.42 -5.22 23.60
N GLU A 173 -1.73 -4.99 23.45
CA GLU A 173 -2.71 -6.06 23.62
C GLU A 173 -2.69 -7.03 22.44
N CYS A 174 -2.48 -6.54 21.22
CA CYS A 174 -2.24 -7.38 20.04
C CYS A 174 -0.89 -8.12 20.11
N PHE A 175 0.20 -7.42 20.49
CA PHE A 175 1.53 -8.02 20.65
C PHE A 175 1.55 -9.16 21.69
N GLU A 176 0.72 -9.09 22.74
CA GLU A 176 0.62 -10.14 23.76
C GLU A 176 -0.46 -11.21 23.51
N LYS A 177 -1.60 -10.89 22.88
CA LYS A 177 -2.80 -11.77 22.97
C LYS A 177 -3.37 -12.31 21.67
N MET A 178 -3.13 -11.74 20.50
CA MET A 178 -3.99 -12.03 19.33
C MET A 178 -3.39 -12.96 18.27
N ALA A 179 -2.11 -13.34 18.37
CA ALA A 179 -1.58 -14.43 17.55
C ALA A 179 -1.94 -15.82 18.12
N CYS A 180 -2.41 -15.90 19.37
CA CYS A 180 -2.75 -17.17 20.03
C CYS A 180 -4.10 -17.75 19.59
N TYR A 181 -5.12 -16.91 19.34
CA TYR A 181 -6.50 -17.42 19.19
C TYR A 181 -6.79 -18.03 17.82
N CYS A 182 -6.21 -17.52 16.73
CA CYS A 182 -6.37 -18.14 15.41
C CYS A 182 -5.49 -19.38 15.21
N TRP A 183 -4.44 -19.55 16.01
CA TRP A 183 -3.45 -20.62 15.88
C TRP A 183 -3.71 -21.84 16.76
N MET A 184 -4.57 -21.72 17.79
CA MET A 184 -4.93 -22.86 18.65
C MET A 184 -5.80 -23.93 17.95
N ASP A 185 -6.34 -23.65 16.76
CA ASP A 185 -7.20 -24.60 16.04
C ASP A 185 -6.45 -25.53 15.06
N ASP A 186 -5.13 -25.35 14.89
CA ASP A 186 -4.31 -26.16 13.96
C ASP A 186 -3.36 -27.17 14.67
N GLY A 187 -3.58 -27.46 15.96
CA GLY A 187 -2.80 -28.48 16.71
C GLY A 187 -3.32 -28.82 18.10
#